data_AF-A0A0D8BXJ6-F1
#
_entry.id   AF-A0A0D8BXJ6-F1
#
_cell.length_a   1.000
_cell.length_b   1.000
_cell.length_c   1.000
_cell.angle_alpha   90.00
_cell.angle_beta   90.00
_cell.angle_gamma   90.00
#
_symmetry.space_group_name_H-M   'P 1'
#
loop_
_entity.id
_entity.type
_entity.pdbx_description
1 polymer ?
#
loop_
_entity_poly.entity_id
_entity_poly.type
_entity_poly.pdbx_seq_one_letter_code
_entity_poly.pdbx_strand_id
1 'polypeptide(L)'
;MNQWHLFLAFFRVGMLGYGGGPSSIPLVRAEVVTKYRWMTDEEFAEILAIANALPGPIATKLAGYIGYRVGGALGLVNAVLATTAPTVVLMIVLLAALSSFKDTPWVAGMTKAVVPVVAVMLAEMTWQFAKQARAALGWRPAALLLLACFLALQWLGLHPALVVAVLLAAAFVGRSKPKAEDRDKGGERRASS
;
A
#
# COMPACT_ATOMS: atom_id res chain seq x y z
N MET A 1 -4.11 4.16 28.99
CA MET A 1 -4.93 3.58 27.90
C MET A 1 -4.54 2.12 27.72
N ASN A 2 -5.50 1.20 27.65
CA ASN A 2 -5.19 -0.23 27.68
C ASN A 2 -4.67 -0.70 26.33
N GLN A 3 -3.36 -0.92 26.23
CA GLN A 3 -2.67 -1.53 25.07
C GLN A 3 -3.35 -2.82 24.59
N TRP A 4 -4.03 -3.52 25.49
CA TRP A 4 -4.85 -4.68 25.19
C TRP A 4 -5.99 -4.41 24.19
N HIS A 5 -6.70 -3.28 24.33
CA HIS A 5 -7.76 -2.91 23.40
C HIS A 5 -7.20 -2.58 22.02
N LEU A 6 -6.05 -1.91 21.98
CA LEU A 6 -5.34 -1.61 20.75
C LEU A 6 -4.89 -2.89 20.03
N PHE A 7 -4.31 -3.83 20.78
CA PHE A 7 -3.95 -5.15 20.28
C PHE A 7 -5.18 -5.87 19.72
N LEU A 8 -6.26 -6.00 20.48
CA LEU A 8 -7.49 -6.68 20.06
C LEU A 8 -8.12 -6.06 18.80
N ALA A 9 -8.13 -4.73 18.70
CA ALA A 9 -8.63 -4.02 17.53
C ALA A 9 -7.86 -4.43 16.27
N PHE A 10 -6.54 -4.25 16.32
CA PHE A 10 -5.67 -4.49 15.17
C PHE A 10 -5.43 -5.97 14.87
N PHE A 11 -5.56 -6.83 15.88
CA PHE A 11 -5.55 -8.28 15.73
C PHE A 11 -6.81 -8.78 15.00
N ARG A 12 -7.99 -8.27 15.36
CA ARG A 12 -9.23 -8.59 14.62
C ARG A 12 -9.17 -8.10 13.19
N VAL A 13 -8.66 -6.89 12.95
CA VAL A 13 -8.42 -6.39 11.60
C VAL A 13 -7.44 -7.30 10.86
N GLY A 14 -6.33 -7.71 11.48
CA GLY A 14 -5.35 -8.62 10.87
C GLY A 14 -5.93 -9.99 10.53
N MET A 15 -6.83 -10.52 11.36
CA MET A 15 -7.48 -11.81 11.13
C MET A 15 -8.69 -11.75 10.20
N LEU A 16 -9.41 -10.64 10.10
CA LEU A 16 -10.67 -10.54 9.35
C LEU A 16 -10.54 -9.67 8.09
N GLY A 17 -9.45 -8.93 7.96
CA GLY A 17 -9.15 -8.02 6.85
C GLY A 17 -8.67 -8.70 5.57
N TYR A 18 -9.18 -9.88 5.24
CA TYR A 18 -8.89 -10.55 3.98
C TYR A 18 -9.59 -9.82 2.81
N GLY A 19 -8.91 -9.68 1.67
CA GLY A 19 -9.39 -8.95 0.50
C GLY A 19 -8.61 -7.68 0.15
N GLY A 20 -7.55 -7.36 0.88
CA GLY A 20 -6.63 -6.25 0.58
C GLY A 20 -7.03 -4.91 1.20
N GLY A 21 -6.51 -3.81 0.65
CA GLY A 21 -6.71 -2.45 1.18
C GLY A 21 -8.19 -2.06 1.32
N PRO A 22 -9.01 -2.15 0.26
CA PRO A 22 -10.41 -1.72 0.30
C PRO A 22 -11.27 -2.47 1.34
N SER A 23 -10.98 -3.74 1.60
CA SER A 23 -11.71 -4.55 2.58
C SER A 23 -11.25 -4.31 4.02
N SER A 24 -9.97 -4.00 4.21
CA SER A 24 -9.40 -3.75 5.55
C SER A 24 -9.70 -2.34 6.09
N ILE A 25 -9.85 -1.33 5.22
CA ILE A 25 -10.14 0.05 5.64
C ILE A 25 -11.45 0.17 6.46
N PRO A 26 -12.61 -0.38 6.02
CA PRO A 26 -13.84 -0.33 6.80
C PRO A 26 -13.74 -1.06 8.14
N LEU A 27 -12.99 -2.16 8.20
CA LEU A 27 -12.77 -2.92 9.44
C LEU A 27 -11.95 -2.11 10.44
N VAL A 28 -10.89 -1.44 10.00
CA VAL A 28 -10.13 -0.51 10.85
C VAL A 28 -11.06 0.60 11.35
N ARG A 29 -11.81 1.24 10.45
CA ARG A 29 -12.76 2.30 10.80
C ARG A 29 -13.77 1.85 11.86
N ALA A 30 -14.38 0.67 11.69
CA ALA A 30 -15.35 0.13 12.64
C ALA A 30 -14.74 -0.07 14.04
N GLU A 31 -13.50 -0.55 14.12
CA GLU A 31 -12.81 -0.73 15.41
C GLU A 31 -12.40 0.61 16.03
N VAL A 32 -11.79 1.54 15.27
CA VAL A 32 -11.19 2.76 15.82
C VAL A 32 -12.17 3.93 15.98
N VAL A 33 -13.16 4.05 15.11
CA VAL A 33 -14.18 5.12 15.13
C VAL A 33 -15.43 4.65 15.87
N THR A 34 -16.02 3.51 15.48
CA THR A 34 -17.33 3.11 16.02
C THR A 34 -17.22 2.45 17.40
N LYS A 35 -16.33 1.46 17.54
CA LYS A 35 -16.25 0.61 18.73
C LYS A 35 -15.44 1.22 19.86
N TYR A 36 -14.19 1.61 19.59
CA TYR A 36 -13.30 2.17 20.61
C TYR A 36 -13.31 3.71 20.65
N ARG A 37 -13.88 4.37 19.64
CA ARG A 37 -14.06 5.84 19.57
C ARG A 37 -12.78 6.62 19.86
N TRP A 38 -11.65 6.15 19.35
CA TRP A 38 -10.35 6.83 19.50
C TRP A 38 -10.18 8.01 18.56
N MET A 39 -10.97 8.08 17.50
CA MET A 39 -10.95 9.17 16.52
C MET A 39 -12.31 9.36 15.88
N THR A 40 -12.52 10.53 15.28
CA THR A 40 -13.73 10.82 14.48
C THR A 40 -13.59 10.31 13.05
N ASP A 41 -14.69 10.36 12.30
CA ASP A 41 -14.70 9.99 10.88
C ASP A 41 -13.82 10.92 10.04
N GLU A 42 -13.80 12.22 10.36
CA GLU A 42 -12.98 13.23 9.71
C GLU A 42 -11.49 12.95 9.93
N GLU A 43 -11.10 12.69 11.17
CA GLU A 43 -9.72 12.36 11.51
C GLU A 43 -9.27 11.05 10.85
N PHE A 44 -10.15 10.05 10.79
CA PHE A 44 -9.86 8.81 10.09
C PHE A 44 -9.67 9.04 8.58
N ALA A 45 -10.50 9.89 7.97
CA ALA A 45 -10.38 10.24 6.55
C ALA A 45 -9.07 10.96 6.23
N GLU A 46 -8.63 11.89 7.10
CA GLU A 46 -7.33 12.56 6.97
C GLU A 46 -6.16 11.57 7.05
N ILE A 47 -6.19 10.67 8.05
CA ILE A 47 -5.18 9.63 8.21
C ILE A 47 -5.16 8.70 7.00
N LEU A 48 -6.33 8.34 6.47
CA LEU A 48 -6.45 7.51 5.28
C LEU A 48 -5.88 8.22 4.05
N ALA A 49 -6.09 9.52 3.89
CA ALA A 49 -5.51 10.31 2.80
C ALA A 49 -3.97 10.30 2.87
N ILE A 50 -3.41 10.54 4.06
CA ILE A 50 -1.95 10.48 4.30
C ILE A 50 -1.43 9.07 4.01
N ALA A 51 -2.14 8.04 4.49
CA ALA A 51 -1.77 6.66 4.26
C ALA A 51 -1.76 6.31 2.77
N ASN A 52 -2.69 6.82 1.95
CA ASN A 52 -2.67 6.59 0.50
C ASN A 52 -1.57 7.36 -0.23
N ALA A 53 -1.17 8.52 0.28
CA ALA A 53 -0.08 9.31 -0.31
C ALA A 53 1.29 8.65 -0.11
N LEU A 54 1.49 7.94 1.01
CA LEU A 54 2.74 7.25 1.31
C LEU A 54 2.84 5.91 0.55
N PRO A 55 4.03 5.51 0.05
CA PRO A 55 4.20 4.18 -0.53
C PRO A 55 4.06 3.08 0.54
N GLY A 56 3.63 1.90 0.12
CA GLY A 56 3.58 0.70 0.95
C GLY A 56 2.17 0.24 1.37
N PRO A 57 2.07 -0.83 2.18
CA PRO A 57 0.80 -1.46 2.54
C PRO A 57 -0.07 -0.54 3.41
N ILE A 58 -1.34 -0.36 3.04
CA ILE A 58 -2.26 0.54 3.75
C ILE A 58 -2.50 0.08 5.19
N ALA A 59 -2.69 -1.23 5.40
CA ALA A 59 -2.99 -1.79 6.72
C ALA A 59 -1.91 -1.48 7.76
N THR A 60 -0.62 -1.61 7.40
CA THR A 60 0.49 -1.33 8.33
C THR A 60 0.66 0.17 8.58
N LYS A 61 0.44 1.03 7.58
CA LYS A 61 0.45 2.50 7.75
C LYS A 61 -0.64 2.97 8.71
N LEU A 62 -1.87 2.49 8.53
CA LEU A 62 -2.97 2.81 9.44
C LEU A 62 -2.70 2.28 10.85
N ALA A 63 -2.26 1.02 10.99
CA ALA A 63 -1.92 0.45 12.29
C ALA A 63 -0.81 1.24 13.00
N GLY A 64 0.27 1.59 12.28
CA GLY A 64 1.38 2.34 12.85
C GLY A 64 0.99 3.74 13.31
N TYR A 65 0.30 4.51 12.46
CA TYR A 65 -0.09 5.88 12.79
C TYR A 65 -1.15 5.93 13.90
N ILE A 66 -2.20 5.11 13.77
CA ILE A 66 -3.28 5.05 14.77
C ILE A 66 -2.71 4.51 16.10
N GLY A 67 -1.89 3.47 16.05
CA GLY A 67 -1.23 2.94 17.24
C GLY A 67 -0.35 3.97 17.93
N TYR A 68 0.41 4.77 17.17
CA TYR A 68 1.19 5.87 17.70
C TYR A 68 0.31 6.93 18.38
N ARG A 69 -0.77 7.34 17.70
CA ARG A 69 -1.69 8.36 18.22
C ARG A 69 -2.38 7.93 19.52
N VAL A 70 -2.77 6.65 19.61
CA VAL A 70 -3.55 6.11 20.73
C VAL A 70 -2.67 5.69 21.91
N GLY A 71 -1.46 5.19 21.65
CA GLY A 71 -0.62 4.55 22.68
C GLY A 71 0.85 4.94 22.64
N GLY A 72 1.22 6.00 21.91
CA GLY A 72 2.61 6.43 21.73
C GLY A 72 3.45 5.39 20.99
N ALA A 73 4.77 5.44 21.18
CA ALA A 73 5.71 4.50 20.53
C ALA A 73 5.37 3.03 20.82
N LEU A 74 4.95 2.71 22.06
CA LEU A 74 4.52 1.35 22.42
C LEU A 74 3.24 0.93 21.70
N GLY A 75 2.30 1.86 21.53
CA GLY A 75 1.07 1.62 20.77
C GLY A 75 1.33 1.36 19.29
N LEU A 76 2.29 2.08 18.67
CA LEU A 76 2.72 1.84 17.30
C LEU A 76 3.21 0.41 17.12
N VAL A 77 4.18 -0.01 17.93
CA VAL A 77 4.78 -1.35 17.84
C VAL A 77 3.70 -2.41 18.06
N ASN A 78 2.88 -2.23 19.09
CA ASN A 78 1.80 -3.15 19.42
C ASN A 78 0.75 -3.27 18.31
N ALA A 79 0.30 -2.17 17.71
CA ALA A 79 -0.69 -2.19 16.63
C ALA A 79 -0.13 -2.86 15.36
N VAL A 80 1.11 -2.54 14.97
CA VAL A 80 1.76 -3.14 13.80
C VAL A 80 1.97 -4.65 14.00
N LEU A 81 2.43 -5.06 15.18
CA LEU A 81 2.57 -6.47 15.52
C LEU A 81 1.21 -7.17 15.54
N ALA A 82 0.18 -6.59 16.15
CA ALA A 82 -1.15 -7.17 16.21
C ALA A 82 -1.74 -7.42 14.80
N THR A 83 -1.51 -6.52 13.85
CA THR A 83 -1.97 -6.69 12.46
C THR A 83 -1.13 -7.71 11.69
N THR A 84 0.18 -7.80 11.93
CA THR A 84 1.09 -8.61 11.09
C THR A 84 1.33 -10.02 11.64
N ALA A 85 1.41 -10.17 12.96
CA ALA A 85 1.66 -11.43 13.64
C ALA A 85 0.70 -12.57 13.25
N PRO A 86 -0.63 -12.39 13.17
CA PRO A 86 -1.53 -13.50 12.81
C PRO A 86 -1.21 -14.05 11.40
N THR A 87 -0.92 -13.18 10.44
CA THR A 87 -0.55 -13.59 9.08
C THR A 87 0.79 -14.34 9.06
N VAL A 88 1.78 -13.87 9.82
CA VAL A 88 3.09 -14.53 9.93
C VAL A 88 2.95 -15.92 10.54
N VAL A 89 2.22 -16.05 11.65
CA VAL A 89 1.98 -17.34 12.32
C VAL A 89 1.25 -18.30 11.38
N LEU A 90 0.17 -17.83 10.73
CA LEU A 90 -0.60 -18.66 9.80
C LEU A 90 0.26 -19.12 8.61
N MET A 91 1.11 -18.23 8.08
CA MET A 91 2.04 -18.55 7.01
C MET A 91 3.06 -19.62 7.44
N ILE A 92 3.66 -19.49 8.64
CA ILE A 92 4.61 -20.48 9.16
C ILE A 92 3.95 -21.84 9.31
N VAL A 93 2.74 -21.89 9.90
CA VAL A 93 1.98 -23.14 10.06
C VAL A 93 1.66 -23.77 8.71
N LEU A 94 1.19 -22.98 7.75
CA LEU A 94 0.83 -23.47 6.42
C LEU A 94 2.06 -23.97 5.65
N LEU A 95 3.18 -23.27 5.72
CA LEU A 95 4.43 -23.70 5.09
C LEU A 95 4.99 -24.96 5.73
N ALA A 96 4.94 -25.06 7.06
CA ALA A 96 5.33 -26.28 7.77
C ALA A 96 4.47 -27.46 7.34
N ALA A 97 3.14 -27.29 7.27
CA ALA A 97 2.22 -28.30 6.79
C ALA A 97 2.51 -28.69 5.32
N LEU A 98 2.70 -27.70 4.44
CA LEU A 98 3.03 -27.93 3.03
C LEU A 98 4.35 -28.71 2.88
N SER A 99 5.34 -28.40 3.71
CA SER A 99 6.65 -29.06 3.68
C SER A 99 6.58 -30.55 4.01
N SER A 100 5.62 -30.97 4.84
CA SER A 100 5.37 -32.38 5.18
C SER A 100 4.81 -33.19 4.01
N PHE A 101 4.15 -32.54 3.05
CA PHE A 101 3.54 -33.20 1.88
C PHE A 101 4.26 -32.92 0.56
N LYS A 102 5.41 -32.21 0.61
CA LYS A 102 6.14 -31.72 -0.58
C LYS A 102 6.55 -32.84 -1.56
N ASP A 103 6.78 -34.05 -1.05
CA ASP A 103 7.23 -35.20 -1.84
C ASP A 103 6.09 -35.87 -2.62
N THR A 104 4.85 -35.44 -2.38
CA THR A 104 3.69 -35.89 -3.16
C THR A 104 3.73 -35.26 -4.56
N PRO A 105 3.69 -36.03 -5.65
CA PRO A 105 3.83 -35.50 -7.02
C PRO A 105 2.84 -34.38 -7.36
N TRP A 106 1.61 -34.47 -6.83
CA TRP A 106 0.58 -33.45 -7.03
C TRP A 106 0.90 -32.14 -6.31
N VAL A 107 1.41 -32.18 -5.07
CA VAL A 107 1.81 -30.99 -4.30
C VAL A 107 3.00 -30.30 -4.95
N ALA A 108 4.02 -31.06 -5.36
CA ALA A 108 5.17 -30.52 -6.08
C ALA A 108 4.77 -29.84 -7.40
N GLY A 109 3.81 -30.42 -8.14
CA GLY A 109 3.23 -29.82 -9.34
C GLY A 109 2.53 -28.50 -9.06
N MET A 110 1.68 -28.44 -8.04
CA MET A 110 1.00 -27.21 -7.62
C MET A 110 1.99 -26.12 -7.20
N THR A 111 3.02 -26.45 -6.40
CA THR A 111 4.02 -25.47 -5.97
C THR A 111 4.81 -24.91 -7.17
N LYS A 112 5.18 -25.76 -8.14
CA LYS A 112 5.83 -25.30 -9.38
C LYS A 112 4.93 -24.39 -10.22
N ALA A 113 3.62 -24.62 -10.21
CA ALA A 113 2.65 -23.78 -10.92
C ALA A 113 2.50 -22.37 -10.31
N VAL A 114 2.87 -22.16 -9.04
CA VAL A 114 2.82 -20.82 -8.41
C VAL A 114 3.80 -19.84 -9.09
N VAL A 115 4.99 -20.30 -9.47
CA VAL A 115 6.04 -19.44 -10.07
C VAL A 115 5.57 -18.70 -11.33
N PRO A 116 5.01 -19.37 -12.37
CA PRO A 116 4.52 -18.65 -13.55
C PRO A 116 3.32 -17.76 -13.24
N VAL A 117 2.45 -18.13 -12.30
CA VAL A 117 1.33 -17.28 -11.87
C VAL A 117 1.84 -15.97 -11.27
N VAL A 118 2.80 -16.05 -10.34
CA VAL A 118 3.45 -14.89 -9.74
C VAL A 118 4.17 -14.06 -10.80
N ALA A 119 4.84 -14.70 -11.76
CA ALA A 119 5.52 -13.99 -12.85
C ALA A 119 4.54 -13.18 -13.71
N VAL A 120 3.39 -13.74 -14.09
CA VAL A 120 2.34 -13.02 -14.83
C VAL A 120 1.76 -11.88 -14.00
N MET A 121 1.50 -12.10 -12.70
CA MET A 121 1.02 -11.05 -11.81
C MET A 121 2.00 -9.87 -11.73
N LEU A 122 3.29 -10.15 -11.55
CA LEU A 122 4.34 -9.11 -11.52
C LEU A 122 4.47 -8.39 -12.86
N ALA A 123 4.35 -9.11 -13.98
CA ALA A 123 4.35 -8.53 -15.31
C ALA A 123 3.16 -7.57 -15.51
N GLU A 124 1.96 -7.97 -15.11
CA GLU A 124 0.76 -7.12 -15.13
C GLU A 124 0.94 -5.86 -14.29
N MET A 125 1.43 -5.97 -13.05
CA MET A 125 1.69 -4.80 -12.20
C MET A 125 2.72 -3.86 -12.83
N THR A 126 3.81 -4.42 -13.37
CA THR A 126 4.85 -3.64 -14.06
C THR A 126 4.29 -2.90 -15.27
N TRP A 127 3.47 -3.58 -16.05
CA TRP A 127 2.82 -3.00 -17.23
C TRP A 127 1.83 -1.90 -16.87
N GLN A 128 1.06 -2.07 -15.80
CA GLN A 128 0.15 -1.04 -15.28
C GLN A 128 0.92 0.20 -14.84
N PHE A 129 2.04 0.05 -14.13
CA PHE A 129 2.89 1.18 -13.75
C PHE A 129 3.53 1.86 -14.97
N ALA A 130 3.95 1.11 -15.99
CA ALA A 130 4.46 1.68 -17.23
C ALA A 130 3.39 2.51 -17.97
N LYS A 131 2.15 2.02 -18.02
CA LYS A 131 1.01 2.78 -18.58
C LYS A 131 0.72 4.05 -17.79
N GLN A 132 0.72 3.99 -16.46
CA GLN A 132 0.51 5.16 -15.59
C GLN A 132 1.63 6.20 -15.77
N ALA A 133 2.90 5.76 -15.79
CA ALA A 133 4.04 6.65 -16.03
C ALA A 133 3.95 7.32 -17.41
N ARG A 134 3.56 6.56 -18.44
CA ARG A 134 3.32 7.10 -19.79
C ARG A 134 2.20 8.14 -19.79
N ALA A 135 1.09 7.87 -19.12
CA ALA A 135 -0.05 8.80 -19.06
C ALA A 135 0.30 10.09 -18.31
N ALA A 136 1.13 10.01 -17.27
CA ALA A 136 1.51 11.15 -16.45
C ALA A 136 2.59 12.05 -17.10
N LEU A 137 3.64 11.47 -17.70
CA LEU A 137 4.79 12.22 -18.21
C LEU A 137 4.84 12.31 -19.75
N GLY A 138 4.17 11.41 -20.47
CA GLY A 138 4.34 11.22 -21.92
C GLY A 138 5.41 10.17 -22.26
N TRP A 139 5.38 9.64 -23.49
CA TRP A 139 6.17 8.45 -23.87
C TRP A 139 7.69 8.62 -23.76
N ARG A 140 8.22 9.81 -24.14
CA ARG A 140 9.66 10.09 -24.14
C ARG A 140 10.27 10.16 -22.72
N PRO A 141 9.77 11.02 -21.81
CA PRO A 141 10.29 11.08 -20.45
C PRO A 141 9.98 9.81 -19.65
N ALA A 142 8.86 9.12 -19.91
CA ALA A 142 8.58 7.83 -19.28
C ALA A 142 9.62 6.78 -19.69
N ALA A 143 9.93 6.65 -20.98
CA ALA A 143 10.96 5.71 -21.45
C ALA A 143 12.36 6.05 -20.91
N LEU A 144 12.71 7.35 -20.85
CA LEU A 144 13.99 7.79 -20.30
C LEU A 144 14.10 7.51 -18.80
N LEU A 145 13.03 7.76 -18.02
CA LEU A 145 12.97 7.46 -16.60
C LEU A 145 13.12 5.94 -16.36
N LEU A 146 12.42 5.13 -17.15
CA LEU A 146 12.45 3.67 -17.04
C LEU A 146 13.86 3.13 -17.33
N LEU A 147 14.50 3.65 -18.39
CA LEU A 147 15.87 3.32 -18.74
C LEU A 147 16.87 3.79 -17.67
N ALA A 148 16.71 5.00 -17.14
CA ALA A 148 17.55 5.54 -16.08
C ALA A 148 17.45 4.71 -14.79
N CYS A 149 16.24 4.34 -14.37
CA CYS A 149 16.02 3.45 -13.22
C CYS A 149 16.64 2.06 -13.45
N PHE A 150 16.48 1.51 -14.65
CA PHE A 150 17.06 0.20 -15.00
C PHE A 150 18.59 0.23 -14.94
N LEU A 151 19.23 1.25 -15.52
CA LEU A 151 20.68 1.42 -15.47
C LEU A 151 21.19 1.69 -14.04
N ALA A 152 20.49 2.52 -13.27
CA ALA A 152 20.86 2.81 -11.88
C ALA A 152 20.83 1.55 -11.00
N LEU A 153 19.86 0.66 -11.20
CA LEU A 153 19.77 -0.58 -10.45
C LEU A 153 20.77 -1.64 -10.93
N GLN A 154 20.90 -1.81 -12.25
CA GLN A 154 21.69 -2.90 -12.82
C GLN A 154 23.20 -2.62 -12.89
N TRP A 155 23.60 -1.37 -13.18
CA TRP A 155 25.01 -1.01 -13.35
C TRP A 155 25.63 -0.37 -12.12
N LEU A 156 24.90 0.46 -11.38
CA LEU A 156 25.45 1.11 -10.18
C LEU A 156 25.24 0.27 -8.91
N GLY A 157 24.49 -0.83 -8.97
CA GLY A 157 24.21 -1.69 -7.82
C GLY A 157 23.52 -0.95 -6.68
N LEU A 158 22.85 0.16 -6.97
CA LEU A 158 22.25 1.00 -5.95
C LEU A 158 21.09 0.27 -5.29
N HIS A 159 21.02 0.36 -3.96
CA HIS A 159 19.91 -0.20 -3.22
C HIS A 159 18.60 0.46 -3.70
N PRO A 160 17.53 -0.31 -4.01
CA PRO A 160 16.27 0.24 -4.53
C PRO A 160 15.68 1.37 -3.66
N ALA A 161 15.90 1.29 -2.34
CA ALA A 161 15.47 2.33 -1.40
C ALA A 161 16.11 3.71 -1.68
N LEU A 162 17.38 3.76 -2.10
CA LEU A 162 18.06 5.01 -2.44
C LEU A 162 17.48 5.62 -3.72
N VAL A 163 17.21 4.80 -4.72
CA VAL A 163 16.58 5.25 -5.98
C VAL A 163 15.22 5.87 -5.69
N VAL A 164 14.39 5.21 -4.86
CA VAL A 164 13.10 5.75 -4.43
C VAL A 164 13.26 7.05 -3.65
N ALA A 165 14.23 7.13 -2.72
CA ALA A 165 14.47 8.35 -1.94
C ALA A 165 14.88 9.54 -2.82
N VAL A 166 15.76 9.33 -3.81
CA VAL A 166 16.17 10.36 -4.77
C VAL A 166 14.99 10.80 -5.64
N LEU A 167 14.17 9.88 -6.13
CA LEU A 167 12.98 10.22 -6.91
C LEU A 167 11.96 11.01 -6.10
N LEU A 168 11.74 10.64 -4.83
CA LEU A 168 10.87 11.40 -3.94
C LEU A 168 11.44 12.81 -3.70
N ALA A 169 12.73 12.93 -3.39
CA ALA A 169 13.39 14.22 -3.20
C ALA A 169 13.29 15.10 -4.46
N ALA A 170 13.54 14.54 -5.64
CA ALA A 170 13.41 15.23 -6.92
C ALA A 170 11.95 15.67 -7.19
N ALA A 171 10.95 14.86 -6.82
CA ALA A 171 9.54 15.21 -6.96
C ALA A 171 9.13 16.38 -6.05
N PHE A 172 9.71 16.51 -4.85
CA PHE A 172 9.49 17.65 -3.97
C PHE A 172 10.16 18.94 -4.49
N VAL A 173 11.36 18.83 -5.08
CA VAL A 173 12.09 19.98 -5.64
C VAL A 173 11.48 20.45 -6.98
N GLY A 174 10.96 19.53 -7.80
CA GLY A 174 10.43 19.82 -9.14
C GLY A 174 9.02 20.43 -9.18
N ARG A 175 8.29 20.48 -8.06
CA ARG A 175 6.86 20.89 -8.04
C ARG A 175 6.60 22.41 -7.98
N SER A 176 7.58 23.23 -8.37
CA SER A 176 7.49 24.70 -8.28
C SER A 176 6.91 25.41 -9.51
N LYS A 177 6.12 24.73 -10.37
CA LYS A 177 5.30 25.41 -11.39
C LYS A 177 3.89 24.82 -11.45
N PRO A 178 2.87 25.50 -10.89
CA PRO A 178 1.48 25.18 -11.14
C PRO A 178 1.18 25.47 -12.61
N LYS A 179 0.76 24.46 -13.37
CA LYS A 179 0.16 24.66 -14.69
C LYS A 179 -1.29 25.09 -14.45
N ALA A 180 -1.49 26.41 -14.45
CA ALA A 180 -2.82 27.02 -14.53
C ALA A 180 -3.43 26.79 -15.93
N GLU A 181 -4.75 26.99 -15.99
CA GLU A 181 -5.63 27.03 -17.17
C GLU A 181 -6.17 25.66 -17.63
N ASP A 182 -7.49 25.42 -17.66
CA ASP A 182 -8.55 26.32 -18.16
C ASP A 182 -9.87 26.10 -17.40
N ARG A 183 -10.45 27.20 -16.87
CA ARG A 183 -11.81 27.28 -16.36
C ARG A 183 -12.64 27.96 -17.43
N ASP A 184 -13.80 27.35 -17.67
CA ASP A 184 -15.02 28.00 -18.17
C ASP A 184 -15.15 28.21 -19.69
N LYS A 185 -15.98 27.37 -20.30
CA LYS A 185 -16.95 27.72 -21.35
C LYS A 185 -17.86 26.52 -21.60
N GLY A 186 -19.00 26.46 -20.91
CA GLY A 186 -19.95 25.37 -21.11
C GLY A 186 -21.38 25.53 -20.58
N GLY A 187 -21.75 26.68 -20.02
CA GLY A 187 -23.10 26.84 -19.51
C GLY A 187 -23.50 28.29 -19.33
N GLU A 188 -23.92 28.96 -20.41
CA GLU A 188 -24.79 30.16 -20.40
C GLU A 188 -25.00 30.68 -21.83
N ARG A 189 -25.74 29.94 -22.68
CA ARG A 189 -26.34 30.47 -23.93
C ARG A 189 -27.64 29.74 -24.31
N ARG A 190 -28.54 29.53 -23.35
CA ARG A 190 -29.94 29.14 -23.61
C ARG A 190 -30.89 29.80 -22.60
N ALA A 191 -30.89 31.13 -22.59
CA ALA A 191 -31.92 31.94 -21.93
C ALA A 191 -31.87 33.38 -22.46
N SER A 192 -32.03 33.56 -23.78
CA SER A 192 -32.48 34.82 -24.41
C SER A 192 -32.29 34.74 -25.93
N SER A 193 -33.25 34.17 -26.64
CA SER A 193 -33.69 34.50 -28.01
C SER A 193 -34.71 33.45 -28.43
#